data_AF-C6C6T7-F1
#
_entry.id   AF-C6C6T7-F1
#
_cell.length_a   1.000
_cell.length_b   1.000
_cell.length_c   1.000
_cell.angle_alpha   90.00
_cell.angle_beta   90.00
_cell.angle_gamma   90.00
#
_symmetry.space_group_name_H-M   'P 1'
#
loop_
_entity.id
_entity.type
_entity.pdbx_description
1 polymer ?
#
loop_
_entity_poly.entity_id
_entity_poly.type
_entity_poly.pdbx_seq_one_letter_code
_entity_poly.pdbx_strand_id
1 'polypeptide(L)'
;MMKKHGYLMCTVAVTIGLAGCTAYDRAENYFTKPVVKEVSKGMSKQDVNRIAGPASSQSQMIYARGSCNTYVLGTQDGKTQYYFVSFDETGHVMNKGFQSCREYDTAPKL
;
A
#
# COMPACT_ATOMS: atom_id res chain seq x y z
N MET A 1 -35.60 -54.95 -10.31
CA MET A 1 -35.83 -54.14 -11.53
C MET A 1 -35.14 -52.80 -11.38
N MET A 2 -34.27 -52.47 -12.34
CA MET A 2 -33.78 -51.16 -12.87
C MET A 2 -33.85 -49.91 -11.95
N LYS A 3 -32.83 -49.05 -11.84
CA LYS A 3 -32.11 -48.39 -12.95
C LYS A 3 -30.86 -47.64 -12.44
N LYS A 4 -29.69 -47.89 -13.04
CA LYS A 4 -28.48 -47.02 -13.01
C LYS A 4 -28.76 -45.75 -13.82
N HIS A 5 -28.31 -44.55 -13.42
CA HIS A 5 -28.00 -43.31 -14.19
C HIS A 5 -27.66 -42.25 -13.11
N GLY A 6 -26.69 -41.36 -13.15
CA GLY A 6 -25.69 -40.91 -14.10
C GLY A 6 -24.90 -39.79 -13.40
N TYR A 7 -23.69 -39.51 -13.89
CA TYR A 7 -22.77 -38.49 -13.40
C TYR A 7 -23.43 -37.11 -13.15
N LEU A 8 -23.02 -36.44 -12.08
CA LEU A 8 -22.85 -34.97 -12.11
C LEU A 8 -21.73 -34.57 -11.13
N MET A 9 -20.54 -34.33 -11.67
CA MET A 9 -19.49 -33.61 -10.96
C MET A 9 -19.91 -32.15 -10.77
N CYS A 10 -20.04 -31.70 -9.52
CA CYS A 10 -20.08 -30.27 -9.20
C CYS A 10 -18.67 -29.83 -8.80
N THR A 11 -17.82 -29.55 -9.79
CA THR A 11 -16.61 -28.77 -9.59
C THR A 11 -17.03 -27.33 -9.28
N VAL A 12 -17.06 -26.97 -8.00
CA VAL A 12 -17.17 -25.57 -7.58
C VAL A 12 -15.81 -24.92 -7.88
N ALA A 13 -15.68 -24.37 -9.09
CA ALA A 13 -14.57 -23.49 -9.42
C ALA A 13 -14.77 -22.18 -8.63
N VAL A 14 -14.19 -22.11 -7.44
CA VAL A 14 -14.05 -20.85 -6.70
C VAL A 14 -13.02 -20.02 -7.45
N THR A 15 -13.47 -19.18 -8.37
CA THR A 15 -12.65 -18.13 -8.96
C THR A 15 -12.43 -17.04 -7.91
N ILE A 16 -11.47 -17.28 -7.02
CA ILE A 16 -10.96 -16.25 -6.10
C ILE A 16 -10.32 -15.17 -7.00
N GLY A 17 -10.86 -13.96 -6.94
CA GLY A 17 -10.41 -12.84 -7.76
C GLY A 17 -8.91 -12.60 -7.63
N LEU A 18 -8.22 -12.57 -8.78
CA LEU A 18 -6.79 -12.31 -8.95
C LEU A 18 -6.33 -10.90 -8.52
N ALA A 19 -7.18 -10.11 -7.87
CA ALA A 19 -6.79 -8.81 -7.32
C ALA A 19 -5.70 -8.94 -6.23
N GLY A 20 -5.58 -10.12 -5.60
CA GLY A 20 -4.55 -10.40 -4.61
C GLY A 20 -3.14 -10.65 -5.18
N CYS A 21 -3.02 -11.15 -6.42
CA CYS A 21 -1.72 -11.51 -6.98
C CYS A 21 -0.85 -10.28 -7.26
N THR A 22 -1.43 -9.21 -7.81
CA THR A 22 -0.66 -8.00 -8.16
C THR A 22 -0.26 -7.17 -6.94
N ALA A 23 -1.07 -7.19 -5.88
CA ALA A 23 -0.72 -6.57 -4.60
C ALA A 23 0.39 -7.35 -3.87
N TYR A 24 0.36 -8.69 -3.96
CA TYR A 24 1.39 -9.56 -3.40
C TYR A 24 2.75 -9.38 -4.11
N ASP A 25 2.77 -9.38 -5.45
CA ASP A 25 4.00 -9.19 -6.25
C ASP A 25 4.62 -7.79 -6.08
N ARG A 26 3.77 -6.76 -5.93
CA ARG A 26 4.24 -5.39 -5.64
C ARG A 26 4.98 -5.33 -4.30
N ALA A 27 4.57 -6.15 -3.34
CA ALA A 27 5.12 -6.11 -2.01
C ALA A 27 6.56 -6.68 -2.00
N GLU A 28 6.79 -7.86 -2.58
CA GLU A 28 8.12 -8.52 -2.58
C GLU A 28 9.25 -7.65 -3.14
N ASN A 29 9.04 -7.00 -4.29
CA ASN A 29 10.10 -6.22 -4.93
C ASN A 29 10.47 -4.91 -4.20
N TYR A 30 9.58 -4.36 -3.38
CA TYR A 30 9.81 -3.08 -2.69
C TYR A 30 10.02 -3.22 -1.18
N PHE A 31 9.83 -4.39 -0.57
CA PHE A 31 10.12 -4.62 0.85
C PHE A 31 11.59 -4.44 1.22
N THR A 32 12.50 -4.43 0.25
CA THR A 32 13.92 -4.15 0.47
C THR A 32 14.24 -2.66 0.52
N LYS A 33 13.33 -1.78 0.07
CA LYS A 33 13.52 -0.33 0.10
C LYS A 33 13.52 0.17 1.56
N PRO A 34 14.49 1.00 1.98
CA PRO A 34 14.60 1.44 3.38
C PRO A 34 13.31 2.07 3.95
N VAL A 35 12.64 2.91 3.16
CA VAL A 35 11.37 3.55 3.57
C VAL A 35 10.24 2.55 3.85
N VAL A 36 10.23 1.39 3.20
CA VAL A 36 9.22 0.37 3.42
C VAL A 36 9.61 -0.52 4.61
N LYS A 37 10.88 -0.93 4.64
CA LYS A 37 11.42 -1.89 5.60
C LYS A 37 11.63 -1.32 6.99
N GLU A 38 12.28 -0.16 7.07
CA GLU A 38 12.87 0.34 8.33
C GLU A 38 12.00 1.38 9.00
N VAL A 39 11.25 2.18 8.23
CA VAL A 39 10.35 3.19 8.80
C VAL A 39 9.22 2.50 9.55
N SER A 40 9.03 2.87 10.81
CA SER A 40 8.00 2.29 11.69
C SER A 40 7.13 3.38 12.30
N LYS A 41 5.94 3.00 12.76
CA LYS A 41 5.02 3.90 13.49
C LYS A 41 5.74 4.52 14.70
N GLY A 42 5.52 5.81 14.93
CA GLY A 42 6.14 6.55 16.03
C GLY A 42 7.55 7.09 15.74
N MET A 43 8.20 6.73 14.62
CA MET A 43 9.48 7.36 14.24
C MET A 43 9.31 8.85 13.98
N SER A 44 10.33 9.65 14.26
CA SER A 44 10.31 11.08 13.96
C SER A 44 10.47 11.34 12.45
N LYS A 45 9.97 12.47 11.95
CA LYS A 45 10.20 12.90 10.56
C LYS A 45 11.69 12.98 10.21
N GLN A 46 12.54 13.34 11.18
CA GLN A 46 13.99 13.37 10.99
C GLN A 46 14.58 11.97 10.77
N ASP A 47 14.13 10.97 11.55
CA ASP A 47 14.55 9.58 11.35
C ASP A 47 14.10 9.04 10.00
N VAL A 48 12.86 9.34 9.61
CA VAL A 48 12.35 8.96 8.29
C VAL A 48 13.18 9.57 7.18
N ASN A 49 13.53 10.86 7.26
CA ASN A 49 14.38 11.49 6.24
C ASN A 49 15.80 10.88 6.19
N ARG A 50 16.34 10.45 7.34
CA ARG A 50 17.64 9.77 7.40
C ARG A 50 17.60 8.38 6.77
N ILE A 51 16.51 7.64 6.95
CA ILE A 51 16.32 6.29 6.41
C ILE A 51 15.96 6.33 4.92
N ALA A 52 14.98 7.16 4.56
CA ALA A 52 14.35 7.16 3.24
C ALA A 52 14.97 8.14 2.25
N GLY A 53 15.77 9.10 2.74
CA GLY A 53 16.21 10.24 1.95
C GLY A 53 15.10 11.26 1.67
N PRO A 54 15.29 12.15 0.70
CA PRO A 54 14.29 13.18 0.37
C PRO A 54 13.02 12.56 -0.20
N ALA A 55 11.87 13.06 0.28
CA ALA A 55 10.58 12.73 -0.30
C ALA A 55 10.43 13.35 -1.70
N SER A 56 9.72 12.66 -2.59
CA SER A 56 9.33 13.19 -3.91
C SER A 56 8.35 14.34 -3.80
N SER A 57 7.48 14.33 -2.78
CA SER A 57 6.61 15.45 -2.45
C SER A 57 6.25 15.42 -0.97
N GLN A 58 5.91 16.59 -0.43
CA GLN A 58 5.45 16.75 0.96
C GLN A 58 4.21 17.64 0.95
N SER A 59 3.22 17.31 1.76
CA SER A 59 1.99 18.09 1.88
C SER A 59 1.45 18.06 3.32
N GLN A 60 0.72 19.09 3.70
CA GLN A 60 -0.20 19.01 4.82
C GLN A 60 -1.44 18.25 4.35
N MET A 61 -1.98 17.39 5.21
CA MET A 61 -3.19 16.64 4.90
C MET A 61 -4.43 17.50 5.16
N ILE A 62 -5.45 17.34 4.32
CA ILE A 62 -6.72 18.10 4.32
C ILE A 62 -7.80 17.30 5.03
N TYR A 63 -7.90 15.99 4.77
CA TYR A 63 -8.92 15.10 5.33
C TYR A 63 -8.36 14.21 6.44
N ALA A 64 -7.07 13.85 6.36
CA ALA A 64 -6.33 13.18 7.42
C ALA A 64 -5.55 14.20 8.29
N ARG A 65 -5.07 13.74 9.46
CA ARG A 65 -4.38 14.60 10.45
C ARG A 65 -2.87 14.68 10.23
N GLY A 66 -2.33 15.90 10.23
CA GLY A 66 -0.89 16.16 10.20
C GLY A 66 -0.32 16.30 8.78
N SER A 67 0.89 15.80 8.56
CA SER A 67 1.61 15.97 7.28
C SER A 67 1.92 14.63 6.62
N CYS A 68 2.23 14.65 5.33
CA CYS A 68 2.52 13.44 4.57
C CYS A 68 3.67 13.64 3.59
N ASN A 69 4.52 12.62 3.48
CA ASN A 69 5.59 12.52 2.50
C ASN A 69 5.28 11.41 1.49
N THR A 70 5.40 11.70 0.19
CA THR A 70 5.33 10.70 -0.88
C THR A 70 6.73 10.34 -1.37
N TYR A 71 6.98 9.06 -1.57
CA TYR A 71 8.21 8.50 -2.12
C TYR A 71 7.90 7.73 -3.41
N VAL A 72 8.82 7.77 -4.36
CA VAL A 72 8.79 6.93 -5.56
C VAL A 72 9.65 5.70 -5.31
N LEU A 73 9.04 4.52 -5.30
CA LEU A 73 9.75 3.26 -5.07
C LEU A 73 10.40 2.73 -6.36
N GLY A 74 9.81 3.06 -7.50
CA GLY A 74 10.24 2.64 -8.83
C GLY A 74 9.05 2.58 -9.80
N THR A 75 9.20 1.78 -10.84
CA THR A 75 8.17 1.51 -11.85
C THR A 75 7.89 0.01 -11.90
N GLN A 76 6.62 -0.37 -11.97
CA GLN A 76 6.18 -1.75 -12.19
C GLN A 76 5.07 -1.73 -13.24
N ASP A 77 5.15 -2.57 -14.26
CA ASP A 77 4.19 -2.63 -15.37
C ASP A 77 3.95 -1.27 -16.04
N GLY A 78 5.01 -0.46 -16.18
CA GLY A 78 4.95 0.89 -16.74
C GLY A 78 4.28 1.93 -15.84
N LYS A 79 3.88 1.59 -14.61
CA LYS A 79 3.27 2.50 -13.64
C LYS A 79 4.25 2.84 -12.53
N THR A 80 4.30 4.13 -12.18
CA THR A 80 5.08 4.62 -11.04
C THR A 80 4.46 4.12 -9.73
N GLN A 81 5.28 3.45 -8.92
CA GLN A 81 4.86 2.92 -7.64
C GLN A 81 5.22 3.87 -6.52
N TYR A 82 4.20 4.52 -5.97
CA TYR A 82 4.31 5.43 -4.84
C TYR A 82 4.23 4.70 -3.50
N TYR A 83 4.81 5.34 -2.49
CA TYR A 83 4.69 4.98 -1.09
C TYR A 83 4.54 6.24 -0.25
N PHE A 84 3.59 6.26 0.67
CA PHE A 84 3.39 7.40 1.56
C PHE A 84 3.86 7.06 2.97
N VAL A 85 4.33 8.09 3.68
CA VAL A 85 4.50 8.09 5.13
C VAL A 85 3.78 9.33 5.67
N SER A 86 2.80 9.12 6.51
CA SER A 86 2.05 10.18 7.20
C SER A 86 2.61 10.39 8.61
N PHE A 87 2.56 11.63 9.06
CA PHE A 87 3.02 12.08 10.36
C PHE A 87 1.89 12.80 11.07
N ASP A 88 1.82 12.63 12.39
CA ASP A 88 0.93 13.44 13.22
C ASP A 88 1.40 14.90 13.31
N GLU A 89 0.65 15.71 14.07
CA GLU A 89 0.93 17.12 14.30
C GLU A 89 2.27 17.35 15.05
N THR A 90 2.77 16.33 15.74
CA THR A 90 4.06 16.38 16.44
C THR A 90 5.23 15.88 15.58
N GLY A 91 4.96 15.46 14.34
CA GLY A 91 5.97 15.00 13.40
C GLY A 91 6.37 13.52 13.57
N HIS A 92 5.53 12.69 14.21
CA HIS A 92 5.78 11.25 14.36
C HIS A 92 4.93 10.42 13.41
N VAL A 93 5.50 9.32 12.89
CA VAL A 93 4.84 8.47 11.88
C VAL A 93 3.52 7.89 12.42
N MET A 94 2.43 8.11 11.70
CA MET A 94 1.12 7.52 11.99
C MET A 94 0.84 6.29 11.14
N ASN A 95 0.86 6.45 9.81
CA ASN A 95 0.53 5.44 8.82
C ASN A 95 1.51 5.47 7.65
N LYS A 96 1.65 4.33 6.97
CA LYS A 96 2.46 4.17 5.75
C LYS A 96 1.79 3.17 4.80
N GLY A 97 2.02 3.28 3.49
CA GLY A 97 1.40 2.36 2.52
C GLY A 97 1.71 2.64 1.05
N PHE A 98 1.31 1.70 0.18
CA PHE A 98 1.61 1.68 -1.27
C PHE A 98 0.67 2.56 -2.10
N GLN A 99 0.73 3.86 -1.86
CA GLN A 99 0.02 4.89 -2.61
C GLN A 99 0.70 6.25 -2.36
N SER A 100 0.30 7.29 -3.07
CA SER A 100 0.73 8.67 -2.83
C SER A 100 -0.03 9.31 -1.66
N CYS A 101 0.50 10.41 -1.12
CA CYS A 101 -0.22 11.20 -0.13
C CYS A 101 -1.58 11.70 -0.65
N ARG A 102 -1.67 12.04 -1.94
CA ARG A 102 -2.92 12.49 -2.57
C ARG A 102 -4.00 11.40 -2.58
N GLU A 103 -3.61 10.16 -2.81
CA GLU A 103 -4.53 9.02 -2.81
C GLU A 103 -4.91 8.61 -1.38
N TYR A 104 -4.01 8.81 -0.42
CA TYR A 104 -4.29 8.58 1.00
C TYR A 104 -5.22 9.63 1.59
N ASP A 105 -4.95 10.89 1.32
CA ASP A 105 -5.72 12.03 1.83
C ASP A 105 -6.92 12.32 0.93
N THR A 106 -7.86 11.37 0.89
CA THR A 106 -9.11 11.49 0.13
C THR A 106 -10.28 11.80 1.06
N ALA A 107 -11.26 12.54 0.55
CA ALA A 107 -12.48 12.85 1.28
C ALA A 107 -13.16 11.55 1.75
N PRO A 108 -13.64 11.48 3.00
CA PRO A 108 -14.45 10.36 3.45
C PRO A 108 -15.62 10.13 2.50
N LYS A 109 -15.87 8.87 2.12
CA LYS A 109 -17.08 8.52 1.38
C LYS A 109 -18.24 8.59 2.37
N LEU A 110 -19.09 9.59 2.21
CA LEU A 110 -20.36 9.75 2.92
C LEU A 110 -21.36 8.66 2.53
#